data_AF-A0A660UIJ2-F1
#
_entry.id   AF-A0A660UIJ2-F1
#
_cell.length_a   1.000
_cell.length_b   1.000
_cell.length_c   1.000
_cell.angle_alpha   90.00
_cell.angle_beta   90.00
_cell.angle_gamma   90.00
#
_symmetry.space_group_name_H-M   'P 1'
#
loop_
_entity.id
_entity.type
_entity.pdbx_description
1 polymer ?
#
loop_
_entity_poly.entity_id
_entity_poly.type
_entity_poly.pdbx_seq_one_letter_code
_entity_poly.pdbx_strand_id
1 'polypeptide(L)'
;MSTVGQIKILKLLLEAQKMQTISAKVNPKLLTKASRLFVGSIDGRIIELLQNARRAGATQVRIFNRDGLVTIHDNGSGIDDFQKLLDLGGSGWDEKLEAGEDPAGVGLFCLAPKEIEVISGNKKVTIDKDSWIGKSVAVLESQEFIAGAIIKFKDKKPWDQDIVEKHAVFAGIKVIVDGKICHSLVVLHGWLRNLMAKTYFSD
;
A
#
# COMPACT_ATOMS: atom_id res chain seq x y z
N MET A 1 7.33 -36.17 -58.41
CA MET A 1 8.34 -35.23 -57.85
C MET A 1 9.39 -36.06 -57.13
N SER A 2 10.68 -35.80 -57.35
CA SER A 2 11.76 -36.61 -56.78
C SER A 2 11.82 -36.45 -55.26
N THR A 3 12.24 -37.52 -54.57
CA THR A 3 12.48 -37.56 -53.11
C THR A 3 13.37 -36.41 -52.63
N VAL A 4 14.28 -35.94 -53.50
CA VAL A 4 15.16 -34.78 -53.26
C VAL A 4 14.38 -33.47 -53.16
N GLY A 5 13.32 -33.29 -53.95
CA GLY A 5 12.44 -32.12 -53.90
C GLY A 5 11.60 -32.04 -52.61
N GLN A 6 11.13 -33.19 -52.12
CA GLN A 6 10.42 -33.29 -50.84
C GLN A 6 11.33 -32.99 -49.65
N ILE A 7 12.59 -33.45 -49.67
CA ILE A 7 13.58 -33.16 -48.61
C ILE A 7 13.92 -31.66 -48.56
N LYS A 8 13.96 -30.97 -49.71
CA LYS A 8 14.23 -29.53 -49.78
C LYS A 8 13.07 -28.68 -49.23
N ILE A 9 11.83 -29.09 -49.49
CA ILE A 9 10.62 -28.47 -48.92
C ILE A 9 10.54 -28.72 -47.41
N LEU A 10 10.89 -29.93 -46.94
CA LEU A 10 10.96 -30.22 -45.50
C LEU A 10 12.03 -29.38 -44.78
N LYS A 11 13.20 -29.16 -45.42
CA LYS A 11 14.24 -28.26 -44.86
C LYS A 11 13.79 -26.80 -44.79
N LEU A 12 13.03 -26.31 -45.77
CA LEU A 12 12.48 -24.94 -45.77
C LEU A 12 11.33 -24.74 -44.78
N LEU A 13 10.53 -25.78 -44.51
CA LEU A 13 9.52 -25.77 -43.45
C LEU A 13 10.13 -25.92 -42.04
N LEU A 14 11.33 -26.48 -41.93
CA LEU A 14 12.09 -26.59 -40.67
C LEU A 14 12.92 -25.33 -40.35
N GLU A 15 13.00 -24.37 -41.27
CA GLU A 15 13.24 -22.97 -40.94
C GLU A 15 11.95 -22.28 -40.47
N ALA A 16 11.10 -23.03 -39.76
CA ALA A 16 10.07 -22.46 -38.91
C ALA A 16 10.73 -21.38 -38.06
N GLN A 17 10.34 -20.12 -38.30
CA GLN A 17 10.76 -18.97 -37.51
C GLN A 17 10.75 -19.39 -36.04
N LYS A 18 11.93 -19.38 -35.39
CA LYS A 18 12.05 -19.71 -33.98
C LYS A 18 11.08 -18.81 -33.21
N MET A 19 9.92 -19.33 -32.86
CA MET A 19 8.96 -18.63 -32.00
C MET A 19 9.58 -18.56 -30.61
N GLN A 20 10.20 -17.43 -30.34
CA GLN A 20 10.69 -17.13 -29.01
C GLN A 20 9.52 -16.59 -28.19
N THR A 21 9.07 -17.40 -27.24
CA THR A 21 8.16 -16.93 -26.20
C THR A 21 8.99 -16.24 -25.12
N ILE A 22 8.68 -14.97 -24.84
CA ILE A 22 9.25 -14.21 -23.74
C ILE A 22 8.18 -14.03 -22.66
N SER A 23 8.61 -13.89 -21.41
CA SER A 23 7.75 -13.53 -20.29
C SER A 23 8.44 -12.47 -19.43
N ALA A 24 7.65 -11.66 -18.72
CA ALA A 24 8.19 -10.74 -17.73
C ALA A 24 8.89 -11.53 -16.62
N LYS A 25 10.05 -11.04 -16.17
CA LYS A 25 10.83 -11.63 -15.07
C LYS A 25 11.12 -10.55 -14.03
N VAL A 26 10.87 -10.86 -12.75
CA VAL A 26 11.33 -10.03 -11.64
C VAL A 26 12.79 -10.38 -11.37
N ASN A 27 13.68 -9.39 -11.45
CA ASN A 27 15.07 -9.59 -11.10
C ASN A 27 15.19 -9.63 -9.57
N PRO A 28 15.81 -10.65 -8.94
CA PRO A 28 16.02 -10.68 -7.49
C PRO A 28 16.76 -9.46 -6.95
N LYS A 29 17.59 -8.80 -7.79
CA LYS A 29 18.26 -7.54 -7.46
C LYS A 29 17.31 -6.33 -7.42
N LEU A 30 16.02 -6.48 -7.70
CA LEU A 30 15.04 -5.38 -7.68
C LEU A 30 14.96 -4.76 -6.29
N LEU A 31 15.02 -5.57 -5.23
CA LEU A 31 15.03 -5.09 -3.84
C LEU A 31 16.20 -4.13 -3.56
N THR A 32 17.39 -4.41 -4.12
CA THR A 32 18.57 -3.53 -3.98
C THR A 32 18.37 -2.14 -4.60
N LYS A 33 17.35 -1.99 -5.44
CA LYS A 33 16.96 -0.74 -6.12
C LYS A 33 15.64 -0.18 -5.57
N ALA A 34 15.03 -0.80 -4.57
CA ALA A 34 13.71 -0.42 -4.07
C ALA A 34 13.67 1.06 -3.64
N SER A 35 14.70 1.49 -2.92
CA SER A 35 14.95 2.86 -2.45
C SER A 35 14.92 3.95 -3.53
N ARG A 36 15.01 3.60 -4.81
CA ARG A 36 14.93 4.54 -5.95
C ARG A 36 13.78 4.26 -6.90
N LEU A 37 13.20 3.06 -6.87
CA LEU A 37 12.15 2.63 -7.80
C LEU A 37 10.74 2.82 -7.22
N PHE A 38 10.59 2.69 -5.90
CA PHE A 38 9.31 2.76 -5.22
C PHE A 38 9.15 4.03 -4.38
N VAL A 39 9.91 5.08 -4.71
CA VAL A 39 9.75 6.38 -4.05
C VAL A 39 8.38 6.94 -4.45
N GLY A 40 7.40 6.83 -3.55
CA GLY A 40 6.06 7.33 -3.82
C GLY A 40 6.05 8.85 -3.95
N SER A 41 5.13 9.39 -4.76
CA SER A 41 4.70 10.79 -4.56
C SER A 41 4.01 10.92 -3.19
N ILE A 42 3.78 12.15 -2.72
CA ILE A 42 2.99 12.35 -1.49
C ILE A 42 1.60 11.72 -1.65
N ASP A 43 0.97 11.90 -2.80
CA ASP A 43 -0.33 11.30 -3.16
C ASP A 43 -0.28 9.77 -3.13
N GLY A 44 0.73 9.17 -3.76
CA GLY A 44 0.90 7.72 -3.77
C GLY A 44 1.10 7.14 -2.38
N ARG A 45 1.91 7.80 -1.53
CA ARG A 45 2.07 7.37 -0.12
C ARG A 45 0.76 7.44 0.65
N ILE A 46 -0.02 8.50 0.49
CA ILE A 46 -1.32 8.65 1.16
C ILE A 46 -2.26 7.52 0.72
N ILE A 47 -2.38 7.29 -0.59
CA ILE A 47 -3.25 6.24 -1.16
C ILE A 47 -2.87 4.87 -0.59
N GLU A 48 -1.59 4.49 -0.66
CA GLU A 48 -1.10 3.19 -0.19
C GLU A 48 -1.35 2.99 1.32
N LEU A 49 -1.11 4.01 2.14
CA LEU A 49 -1.33 3.89 3.59
C LEU A 49 -2.83 3.81 3.94
N LEU A 50 -3.70 4.53 3.23
CA LEU A 50 -5.15 4.42 3.43
C LEU A 50 -5.70 3.07 2.97
N GLN A 51 -5.18 2.53 1.85
CA GLN A 51 -5.48 1.18 1.39
C GLN A 51 -5.03 0.12 2.41
N ASN A 52 -3.82 0.24 2.95
CA ASN A 52 -3.33 -0.66 4.02
C ASN A 52 -4.27 -0.67 5.23
N ALA A 53 -4.69 0.51 5.70
CA ALA A 53 -5.61 0.64 6.82
C ALA A 53 -6.96 -0.04 6.52
N ARG A 54 -7.53 0.19 5.33
CA ARG A 54 -8.80 -0.43 4.92
C ARG A 54 -8.69 -1.95 4.82
N ARG A 55 -7.59 -2.48 4.26
CA ARG A 55 -7.33 -3.93 4.19
C ARG A 55 -7.22 -4.57 5.57
N ALA A 56 -6.72 -3.83 6.56
CA ALA A 56 -6.74 -4.23 7.97
C ALA A 56 -8.13 -4.07 8.63
N GLY A 57 -9.18 -3.72 7.87
CA GLY A 57 -10.53 -3.52 8.38
C GLY A 57 -10.71 -2.25 9.22
N ALA A 58 -9.80 -1.27 9.11
CA ALA A 58 -9.90 -0.04 9.86
C ALA A 58 -11.16 0.75 9.47
N THR A 59 -11.82 1.32 10.47
CA THR A 59 -12.96 2.23 10.27
C THR A 59 -12.53 3.69 10.31
N GLN A 60 -11.35 3.97 10.85
CA GLN A 60 -10.81 5.30 11.01
C GLN A 60 -9.29 5.32 10.87
N VAL A 61 -8.78 6.36 10.21
CA VAL A 61 -7.36 6.73 10.19
C VAL A 61 -7.21 8.14 10.74
N ARG A 62 -6.23 8.33 11.63
CA ARG A 62 -5.82 9.64 12.15
C ARG A 62 -4.43 9.96 11.67
N ILE A 63 -4.23 11.17 11.18
CA ILE A 63 -2.96 11.69 10.70
C ILE A 63 -2.61 12.91 11.55
N PHE A 64 -1.40 12.93 12.07
CA PHE A 64 -0.88 14.02 12.88
C PHE A 64 0.42 14.54 12.28
N ASN A 65 0.54 15.87 12.19
CA ASN A 65 1.75 16.55 11.75
C ASN A 65 2.37 17.27 12.96
N ARG A 66 3.48 16.75 13.51
CA ARG A 66 4.15 17.32 14.69
C ARG A 66 5.65 17.29 14.51
N ASP A 67 6.33 18.41 14.75
CA ASP A 67 7.80 18.52 14.75
C ASP A 67 8.49 17.93 13.49
N GLY A 68 7.85 18.09 12.33
CA GLY A 68 8.35 17.55 11.05
C GLY A 68 8.15 16.03 10.85
N LEU A 69 7.45 15.37 11.78
CA LEU A 69 6.99 13.99 11.66
C LEU A 69 5.54 13.94 11.22
N VAL A 70 5.28 13.03 10.29
CA VAL A 70 3.93 12.56 9.95
C VAL A 70 3.72 11.28 10.75
N THR A 71 2.63 11.23 11.52
CA THR A 71 2.18 10.03 12.23
C THR A 71 0.83 9.63 11.69
N ILE A 72 0.72 8.40 11.19
CA ILE A 72 -0.54 7.79 10.75
C ILE A 72 -0.90 6.73 11.77
N HIS A 73 -2.15 6.75 12.25
CA HIS A 73 -2.70 5.76 13.16
C HIS A 73 -4.04 5.26 12.65
N ASP A 74 -4.11 3.99 12.27
CA ASP A 74 -5.37 3.31 11.97
C ASP A 74 -5.86 2.47 13.17
N ASN A 75 -7.15 2.13 13.17
CA ASN A 75 -7.76 1.27 14.18
C ASN A 75 -8.16 -0.12 13.63
N GLY A 76 -7.42 -0.63 12.65
CA GLY A 76 -7.66 -1.96 12.08
C GLY A 76 -7.19 -3.09 12.99
N SER A 77 -7.05 -4.29 12.42
CA SER A 77 -6.53 -5.48 13.10
C SER A 77 -5.07 -5.36 13.54
N GLY A 78 -4.32 -4.41 12.96
CA GLY A 78 -2.89 -4.29 13.16
C GLY A 78 -2.07 -5.28 12.31
N ILE A 79 -0.82 -5.47 12.70
CA ILE A 79 0.21 -6.27 12.04
C ILE A 79 0.67 -7.37 13.00
N ASP A 80 0.31 -8.62 12.70
CA ASP A 80 0.76 -9.79 13.47
C ASP A 80 2.15 -10.26 13.03
N ASP A 81 2.35 -10.33 11.70
CA ASP A 81 3.60 -10.71 11.07
C ASP A 81 4.32 -9.50 10.49
N PHE A 82 5.30 -8.98 11.25
CA PHE A 82 6.11 -7.84 10.86
C PHE A 82 7.02 -8.12 9.66
N GLN A 83 7.26 -9.38 9.28
CA GLN A 83 8.04 -9.71 8.08
C GLN A 83 7.35 -9.19 6.82
N LYS A 84 6.01 -9.13 6.81
CA LYS A 84 5.21 -8.60 5.69
C LYS A 84 5.49 -7.11 5.41
N LEU A 85 6.03 -6.36 6.36
CA LEU A 85 6.42 -4.95 6.14
C LEU A 85 7.58 -4.79 5.17
N LEU A 86 8.41 -5.83 5.02
CA LEU A 86 9.59 -5.87 4.14
C LEU A 86 9.47 -6.93 3.03
N ASP A 87 8.25 -7.38 2.74
CA ASP A 87 7.97 -8.37 1.69
C ASP A 87 7.46 -7.69 0.41
N LEU A 88 8.41 -7.24 -0.43
CA LEU A 88 8.10 -6.55 -1.68
C LEU A 88 7.51 -7.53 -2.71
N GLY A 89 6.26 -7.30 -3.10
CA GLY A 89 5.56 -8.17 -4.05
C GLY A 89 5.09 -9.52 -3.47
N GLY A 90 5.11 -9.67 -2.14
CA GLY A 90 4.56 -10.84 -1.47
C GLY A 90 3.04 -10.89 -1.53
N SER A 91 2.49 -12.04 -1.91
CA SER A 91 1.05 -12.33 -2.07
C SER A 91 0.34 -12.58 -0.72
N GLY A 92 0.76 -11.92 0.36
CA GLY A 92 0.31 -12.19 1.72
C GLY A 92 -1.13 -11.75 2.04
N TRP A 93 -1.94 -11.50 1.02
CA TRP A 93 -3.28 -10.90 1.10
C TRP A 93 -4.31 -11.88 0.56
N ASP A 94 -5.43 -12.01 1.27
CA ASP A 94 -6.54 -12.88 0.91
C ASP A 94 -7.06 -12.50 -0.50
N GLU A 95 -7.17 -13.47 -1.42
CA GLU A 95 -7.54 -13.26 -2.83
C GLU A 95 -8.85 -12.47 -2.98
N LYS A 96 -9.73 -12.53 -1.97
CA LYS A 96 -10.99 -11.77 -1.91
C LYS A 96 -10.81 -10.25 -1.75
N LEU A 97 -9.71 -9.79 -1.12
CA LEU A 97 -9.40 -8.38 -0.94
C LEU A 97 -8.66 -7.78 -2.14
N GLU A 98 -7.91 -8.59 -2.90
CA GLU A 98 -7.18 -8.13 -4.08
C GLU A 98 -8.12 -7.64 -5.21
N ALA A 99 -9.28 -8.28 -5.37
CA ALA A 99 -10.25 -7.93 -6.42
C ALA A 99 -10.89 -6.53 -6.26
N GLY A 100 -10.87 -5.95 -5.05
CA GLY A 100 -11.51 -4.67 -4.76
C GLY A 100 -10.60 -3.45 -4.83
N GLU A 101 -9.28 -3.63 -4.71
CA GLU A 101 -8.33 -2.51 -4.56
C GLU A 101 -7.19 -2.47 -5.60
N ASP A 102 -6.98 -3.55 -6.37
CA ASP A 102 -5.89 -3.70 -7.36
C ASP A 102 -4.54 -3.14 -6.85
N PRO A 103 -3.99 -3.70 -5.76
CA PRO A 103 -2.80 -3.14 -5.13
C PRO A 103 -1.60 -3.22 -6.08
N ALA A 104 -0.86 -2.12 -6.20
CA ALA A 104 0.33 -2.04 -7.07
C ALA A 104 1.49 -2.97 -6.64
N GLY A 105 1.33 -3.75 -5.56
CA GLY A 105 2.32 -4.69 -5.03
C GLY A 105 3.51 -4.03 -4.33
N VAL A 106 3.48 -2.71 -4.11
CA VAL A 106 4.56 -1.96 -3.47
C VAL A 106 4.34 -1.77 -1.97
N GLY A 107 3.08 -1.67 -1.51
CA GLY A 107 2.74 -1.58 -0.09
C GLY A 107 3.54 -0.51 0.67
N LEU A 108 4.14 -0.88 1.79
CA LEU A 108 4.92 0.03 2.64
C LEU A 108 6.20 0.56 1.97
N PHE A 109 6.68 -0.05 0.89
CA PHE A 109 7.87 0.40 0.17
C PHE A 109 7.68 1.78 -0.49
N CYS A 110 6.45 2.29 -0.61
CA CYS A 110 6.19 3.68 -1.00
C CYS A 110 6.88 4.71 -0.09
N LEU A 111 7.27 4.32 1.13
CA LEU A 111 8.00 5.13 2.10
C LEU A 111 9.53 5.06 1.93
N ALA A 112 10.08 4.11 1.16
CA ALA A 112 11.52 4.01 0.98
C ALA A 112 12.09 5.28 0.28
N PRO A 113 13.29 5.76 0.63
CA PRO A 113 14.22 5.24 1.64
C PRO A 113 14.05 5.91 3.03
N LYS A 114 12.87 6.45 3.36
CA LYS A 114 12.66 7.14 4.64
C LYS A 114 12.90 6.18 5.80
N GLU A 115 13.46 6.71 6.88
CA GLU A 115 13.43 6.02 8.16
C GLU A 115 12.00 6.11 8.73
N ILE A 116 11.44 4.96 9.09
CA ILE A 116 10.10 4.87 9.64
C ILE A 116 10.08 4.05 10.93
N GLU A 117 9.21 4.42 11.86
CA GLU A 117 8.84 3.59 13.01
C GLU A 117 7.44 3.03 12.78
N VAL A 118 7.28 1.71 12.95
CA VAL A 118 5.98 1.04 12.90
C VAL A 118 5.72 0.41 14.26
N ILE A 119 4.54 0.64 14.82
CA ILE A 119 4.08 0.09 16.10
C ILE A 119 2.72 -0.57 15.87
N SER A 120 2.53 -1.78 16.37
CA SER A 120 1.25 -2.50 16.31
C SER A 120 1.19 -3.53 17.43
N GLY A 121 0.06 -3.63 18.12
CA GLY A 121 -0.07 -4.44 19.33
C GLY A 121 0.99 -4.06 20.36
N ASN A 122 1.73 -5.04 20.88
CA ASN A 122 2.86 -4.84 21.79
C ASN A 122 4.21 -4.80 21.10
N LYS A 123 4.26 -4.61 19.77
CA LYS A 123 5.50 -4.69 18.99
C LYS A 123 5.81 -3.39 18.27
N LYS A 124 7.09 -3.13 18.07
CA LYS A 124 7.60 -2.03 17.25
C LYS A 124 8.82 -2.42 16.43
N VAL A 125 9.02 -1.75 15.30
CA VAL A 125 10.22 -1.88 14.45
C VAL A 125 10.60 -0.52 13.86
N THR A 126 11.90 -0.29 13.67
CA THR A 126 12.41 0.88 12.96
C THR A 126 13.07 0.45 11.65
N ILE A 127 12.47 0.80 10.52
CA ILE A 127 13.00 0.44 9.20
C ILE A 127 13.81 1.62 8.66
N ASP A 128 15.12 1.42 8.51
CA ASP A 128 16.07 2.40 7.98
C ASP A 128 16.34 2.20 6.48
N LYS A 129 17.16 3.09 5.89
CA LYS A 129 17.57 3.02 4.48
C LYS A 129 18.17 1.68 4.04
N ASP A 130 18.85 0.97 4.94
CA ASP A 130 19.54 -0.28 4.63
C ASP A 130 18.60 -1.47 4.81
N SER A 131 17.63 -1.35 5.71
CA SER A 131 16.58 -2.33 5.96
C SER A 131 15.68 -2.51 4.73
N TRP A 132 15.33 -1.40 4.07
CA TRP A 132 14.58 -1.42 2.79
C TRP A 132 15.27 -2.22 1.67
N ILE A 133 16.59 -2.41 1.72
CA ILE A 133 17.35 -3.13 0.69
C ILE A 133 17.85 -4.50 1.16
N GLY A 134 17.35 -4.99 2.30
CA GLY A 134 17.55 -6.37 2.76
C GLY A 134 18.40 -6.54 4.02
N LYS A 135 18.82 -5.47 4.70
CA LYS A 135 19.42 -5.59 6.04
C LYS A 135 18.35 -6.04 7.04
N SER A 136 18.64 -7.08 7.82
CA SER A 136 17.73 -7.52 8.88
C SER A 136 17.58 -6.48 9.98
N VAL A 137 16.36 -6.39 10.52
CA VAL A 137 16.00 -5.47 11.61
C VAL A 137 15.31 -6.26 12.72
N ALA A 138 15.57 -5.88 13.98
CA ALA A 138 14.93 -6.48 15.14
C ALA A 138 13.55 -5.85 15.40
N VAL A 139 12.55 -6.71 15.65
CA VAL A 139 11.25 -6.30 16.20
C VAL A 139 11.37 -6.32 17.73
N LEU A 140 10.98 -5.23 18.37
CA LEU A 140 11.11 -5.02 19.82
C LEU A 140 9.72 -4.91 20.46
N GLU A 141 9.64 -5.08 21.77
CA GLU A 141 8.43 -4.74 22.53
C GLU A 141 8.17 -3.22 22.49
N SER A 142 6.92 -2.83 22.32
CA SER A 142 6.47 -1.45 22.47
C SER A 142 6.22 -1.14 23.95
N GLN A 143 6.21 0.16 24.29
CA GLN A 143 5.92 0.60 25.66
C GLN A 143 4.44 0.46 26.00
N GLU A 144 3.58 0.55 24.99
CA GLU A 144 2.12 0.51 25.13
C GLU A 144 1.52 -0.39 24.05
N PHE A 145 0.38 -1.00 24.38
CA PHE A 145 -0.42 -1.73 23.41
C PHE A 145 -1.11 -0.76 22.46
N ILE A 146 -0.93 -0.96 21.16
CA ILE A 146 -1.58 -0.19 20.10
C ILE A 146 -2.61 -1.06 19.39
N ALA A 147 -3.89 -0.66 19.46
CA ALA A 147 -4.92 -1.18 18.57
C ALA A 147 -4.74 -0.58 17.17
N GLY A 148 -4.71 -1.44 16.14
CA GLY A 148 -4.35 -1.08 14.78
C GLY A 148 -2.84 -0.89 14.61
N ALA A 149 -2.43 -0.03 13.68
CA ALA A 149 -1.03 0.28 13.45
C ALA A 149 -0.74 1.78 13.50
N ILE A 150 0.42 2.12 14.05
CA ILE A 150 1.01 3.46 14.00
C ILE A 150 2.24 3.41 13.10
N ILE A 151 2.32 4.35 12.14
CA ILE A 151 3.49 4.55 11.27
C ILE A 151 3.94 6.00 11.42
N LYS A 152 5.22 6.20 11.79
CA LYS A 152 5.83 7.53 11.96
C LYS A 152 7.02 7.69 11.04
N PHE A 153 7.12 8.83 10.37
CA PHE A 153 8.29 9.15 9.54
C PHE A 153 8.42 10.65 9.30
N LYS A 154 9.62 11.08 8.88
CA LYS A 154 9.84 12.46 8.43
C LYS A 154 9.43 12.63 6.98
N ASP A 155 8.74 13.73 6.69
CA ASP A 155 8.46 14.12 5.32
C ASP A 155 8.81 15.59 5.06
N LYS A 156 9.09 15.93 3.80
CA LYS A 156 9.50 17.29 3.42
C LYS A 156 8.38 18.30 3.63
N LYS A 157 7.12 17.85 3.55
CA LYS A 157 5.92 18.64 3.73
C LYS A 157 4.99 17.91 4.69
N PRO A 158 4.26 18.65 5.54
CA PRO A 158 3.18 18.06 6.31
C PRO A 158 2.10 17.50 5.36
N TRP A 159 1.37 16.52 5.86
CA TRP A 159 0.23 15.94 5.19
C TRP A 159 -1.02 16.70 5.65
N ASP A 160 -1.17 17.93 5.16
CA ASP A 160 -2.28 18.80 5.51
C ASP A 160 -3.62 18.26 4.98
N GLN A 161 -4.72 18.71 5.58
CA GLN A 161 -6.07 18.23 5.25
C GLN A 161 -6.37 18.29 3.74
N ASP A 162 -6.04 19.40 3.07
CA ASP A 162 -6.35 19.60 1.65
C ASP A 162 -5.67 18.58 0.72
N ILE A 163 -4.50 18.07 1.11
CA ILE A 163 -3.76 17.07 0.32
C ILE A 163 -4.39 15.69 0.58
N VAL A 164 -4.63 15.37 1.85
CA VAL A 164 -5.17 14.07 2.26
C VAL A 164 -6.61 13.89 1.78
N GLU A 165 -7.42 14.95 1.83
CA GLU A 165 -8.85 14.90 1.57
C GLU A 165 -9.17 14.40 0.15
N LYS A 166 -8.37 14.80 -0.85
CA LYS A 166 -8.50 14.34 -2.24
C LYS A 166 -8.51 12.82 -2.38
N HIS A 167 -7.81 12.14 -1.48
CA HIS A 167 -7.66 10.68 -1.45
C HIS A 167 -8.62 10.04 -0.45
N ALA A 168 -8.89 10.72 0.67
CA ALA A 168 -9.84 10.27 1.69
C ALA A 168 -11.27 10.12 1.14
N VAL A 169 -11.66 10.94 0.16
CA VAL A 169 -13.01 10.90 -0.44
C VAL A 169 -13.39 9.51 -0.95
N PHE A 170 -12.43 8.82 -1.58
CA PHE A 170 -12.60 7.51 -2.20
C PHE A 170 -12.07 6.36 -1.34
N ALA A 171 -11.47 6.67 -0.19
CA ALA A 171 -10.87 5.66 0.68
C ALA A 171 -11.91 4.76 1.37
N GLY A 172 -13.18 5.19 1.46
CA GLY A 172 -14.23 4.39 2.11
C GLY A 172 -14.07 4.24 3.63
N ILE A 173 -13.15 5.01 4.23
CA ILE A 173 -12.85 5.02 5.67
C ILE A 173 -12.86 6.46 6.19
N LYS A 174 -13.13 6.66 7.49
CA LYS A 174 -13.10 8.00 8.09
C LYS A 174 -11.65 8.45 8.26
N VAL A 175 -11.27 9.58 7.67
CA VAL A 175 -9.92 10.14 7.81
C VAL A 175 -9.97 11.45 8.59
N ILE A 176 -9.05 11.60 9.54
CA ILE A 176 -8.94 12.79 10.39
C ILE A 176 -7.50 13.30 10.31
N VAL A 177 -7.28 14.56 9.93
CA VAL A 177 -5.96 15.20 9.89
C VAL A 177 -5.91 16.30 10.95
N ASP A 178 -5.00 16.18 11.90
CA ASP A 178 -4.81 17.16 12.98
C ASP A 178 -6.11 17.56 13.69
N GLY A 179 -6.98 16.58 13.90
CA GLY A 179 -8.30 16.75 14.54
C GLY A 179 -9.43 17.17 13.61
N LYS A 180 -9.14 17.51 12.35
CA LYS A 180 -10.14 17.89 11.33
C LYS A 180 -10.55 16.69 10.50
N ILE A 181 -11.85 16.44 10.39
CA ILE A 181 -12.38 15.34 9.57
C ILE A 181 -12.26 15.72 8.09
N CYS A 182 -11.62 14.87 7.29
CA CYS A 182 -11.65 14.97 5.83
C CYS A 182 -13.04 14.57 5.31
N HIS A 183 -13.53 15.26 4.30
CA HIS A 183 -14.75 14.84 3.62
C HIS A 183 -14.58 13.44 3.02
N SER A 184 -15.58 12.58 3.20
CA SER A 184 -15.63 11.28 2.51
C SER A 184 -17.03 10.96 2.02
N LEU A 185 -17.14 10.16 0.94
CA LEU A 185 -18.43 9.71 0.42
C LEU A 185 -19.24 8.92 1.46
N VAL A 186 -18.58 8.33 2.46
CA VAL A 186 -19.21 7.67 3.62
C VAL A 186 -19.87 8.70 4.54
N VAL A 187 -19.22 9.84 4.78
CA VAL A 187 -19.79 10.96 5.55
C VAL A 187 -20.96 11.61 4.79
N LEU A 188 -20.84 11.77 3.47
CA LEU A 188 -21.92 12.29 2.63
C LEU A 188 -23.15 11.38 2.62
N HIS A 189 -22.99 10.06 2.57
CA HIS A 189 -24.11 9.11 2.69
C HIS A 189 -24.77 9.16 4.08
N GLY A 190 -23.99 9.33 5.15
CA GLY A 190 -24.53 9.53 6.50
C GLY A 190 -25.28 10.86 6.64
N TRP A 191 -24.77 11.93 6.04
CA TRP A 191 -25.40 13.25 6.03
C TRP A 191 -26.69 13.25 5.20
N LEU A 192 -26.68 12.63 4.01
CA LEU A 192 -27.86 12.43 3.16
C LEU A 192 -28.89 11.53 3.85
N ARG A 193 -28.50 10.44 4.51
CA ARG A 193 -29.43 9.63 5.31
C ARG A 193 -30.06 10.43 6.44
N ASN A 194 -29.29 11.22 7.18
CA ASN A 194 -29.82 12.04 8.27
C ASN A 194 -30.70 13.20 7.77
N LEU A 195 -30.39 13.76 6.60
CA LEU A 195 -31.22 14.78 5.94
C LEU A 195 -32.55 14.16 5.47
N MET A 196 -32.49 12.99 4.83
CA MET A 196 -33.68 12.22 4.41
C MET A 196 -34.50 11.72 5.61
N ALA A 197 -33.86 11.28 6.70
CA ALA A 197 -34.58 10.87 7.91
C ALA A 197 -35.32 12.03 8.58
N LYS A 198 -34.77 13.25 8.52
CA LYS A 198 -35.45 14.47 9.02
C LYS A 198 -36.60 14.93 8.12
N THR A 199 -36.53 14.71 6.81
CA THR A 199 -37.62 15.06 5.89
C THR A 199 -38.72 14.00 5.77
N TYR A 200 -38.46 12.73 6.13
CA TYR A 200 -39.45 11.64 6.04
C TYR A 200 -40.10 11.21 7.37
N PHE A 201 -39.65 11.73 8.52
CA PHE A 201 -40.25 11.45 9.85
C PHE A 201 -40.68 12.71 10.61
N SER A 202 -40.84 13.83 9.91
CA SER A 202 -41.48 15.03 10.45
C SER A 202 -42.89 15.16 9.86
N ASP A 203 -43.76 14.21 10.20
CA ASP A 203 -45.23 14.29 10.20
C ASP A 203 -45.80 13.16 11.08
#